data_AF-A0A2T3AJ60-F1
#
_entry.id   AF-A0A2T3AJ60-F1
#
_cell.length_a   1.000
_cell.length_b   1.000
_cell.length_c   1.000
_cell.angle_alpha   90.00
_cell.angle_beta   90.00
_cell.angle_gamma   90.00
#
_symmetry.space_group_name_H-M   'P 1'
#
loop_
_entity.id
_entity.type
_entity.pdbx_description
1 polymer ?
#
loop_
_entity_poly.entity_id
_entity_poly.type
_entity_poly.pdbx_seq_one_letter_code
_entity_poly.pdbx_strand_id
1 'polypeptide(L)'
;MLVGHLETKILPLWSGLRPSTSAYLRVSITAHKRASTVSLHHYHHPLTIPALARMASSSIVAQARDAEAESNVTPTGYKPRYIDIGINLADPIFRGVYNGKQRHDDDLAGVVGRARQVGCTKLIVTGSSFKSSKDALTIAKQYPGTVYTTAGIHPCSSSIFDASHPSSHNSNASNQGDDTEEAEHTPACDPDPDAPIPDNQIVDPAKTADIIASLRTLITTSSSEGDGSNPSPLVALGEFGLDYDRLHYCSRTLQLHSFSAQLSLAAELSPQLPLFLHSRAAHHDFVACLQHAFGPRLERLERGGVVHSFTGTVDEMTELMDLGLYIGLNGCSFKTAENCEVVKAVRLDRLMIETDGPWCEVRPTHEGWKYLVNMDKKERQVEIEAQAQAQVQTNVDSGTETPKTDSDVPTENSNGDVKRRFPKKSKQPQQQSSKKSQKKESEVIERFKTVKKEKWVEGAMVKGRNEPCLIDRVAKIVAAIKGVTVEEVCEAAWANTTKVFRGLDDS
;
A
#
# COMPACT_ATOMS: atom_id res chain seq x y z
N MET A 1 -33.25 -49.31 -48.89
CA MET A 1 -34.02 -48.62 -49.95
C MET A 1 -34.45 -47.27 -49.42
N LEU A 2 -34.35 -46.22 -50.25
CA LEU A 2 -34.94 -44.86 -50.19
C LEU A 2 -35.20 -44.22 -48.80
N VAL A 3 -34.46 -43.19 -48.34
CA VAL A 3 -34.15 -41.84 -48.88
C VAL A 3 -35.22 -40.78 -48.58
N GLY A 4 -34.79 -39.67 -47.96
CA GLY A 4 -35.62 -38.50 -47.65
C GLY A 4 -34.83 -37.40 -46.90
N HIS A 5 -33.86 -36.77 -47.58
CA HIS A 5 -33.17 -35.56 -47.08
C HIS A 5 -33.93 -34.29 -47.50
N LEU A 6 -33.80 -33.22 -46.72
CA LEU A 6 -34.10 -31.85 -47.13
C LEU A 6 -33.21 -30.86 -46.35
N GLU A 7 -32.08 -30.49 -46.94
CA GLU A 7 -31.36 -29.24 -46.62
C GLU A 7 -31.98 -28.10 -47.44
N THR A 8 -31.95 -26.87 -46.89
CA THR A 8 -32.13 -25.65 -47.70
C THR A 8 -31.13 -24.58 -47.27
N LYS A 9 -30.08 -24.42 -48.07
CA LYS A 9 -29.23 -23.21 -48.10
C LYS A 9 -29.69 -22.31 -49.25
N ILE A 10 -29.81 -21.01 -49.01
CA ILE A 10 -29.87 -19.99 -50.07
C ILE A 10 -28.84 -18.90 -49.74
N LEU A 11 -28.09 -18.49 -50.76
CA LEU A 11 -26.97 -17.54 -50.70
C LEU A 11 -27.44 -16.07 -50.85
N PRO A 12 -26.60 -15.09 -50.46
CA PRO A 12 -26.99 -13.67 -50.45
C PRO A 12 -26.84 -13.00 -51.82
N LEU A 13 -27.58 -11.90 -52.01
CA LEU A 13 -27.46 -11.01 -53.17
C LEU A 13 -27.17 -9.57 -52.72
N TRP A 14 -26.14 -8.98 -53.32
CA TRP A 14 -25.71 -7.59 -53.14
C TRP A 14 -26.58 -6.64 -53.97
N SER A 15 -27.00 -5.53 -53.38
CA SER A 15 -26.95 -4.20 -54.00
C SER A 15 -27.16 -3.12 -52.94
N GLY A 16 -26.32 -2.09 -52.93
CA GLY A 16 -26.41 -0.99 -51.95
C GLY A 16 -26.96 0.29 -52.58
N LEU A 17 -27.59 1.13 -51.74
CA LEU A 17 -27.68 2.59 -51.91
C LEU A 17 -28.24 3.22 -50.63
N ARG A 18 -27.55 4.25 -50.10
CA ARG A 18 -28.08 5.21 -49.11
C ARG A 18 -28.69 6.40 -49.90
N PRO A 19 -29.71 7.13 -49.40
CA PRO A 19 -29.43 8.19 -48.40
C PRO A 19 -30.49 8.45 -47.32
N SER A 20 -29.99 8.90 -46.15
CA SER A 20 -30.54 9.92 -45.23
C SER A 20 -32.04 10.25 -45.22
N THR A 21 -32.71 10.12 -44.06
CA THR A 21 -33.02 11.28 -43.18
C THR A 21 -33.65 10.89 -41.83
N SER A 22 -33.59 11.84 -40.89
CA SER A 22 -33.99 11.81 -39.48
C SER A 22 -35.43 11.38 -39.16
N ALA A 23 -35.61 10.65 -38.04
CA ALA A 23 -36.88 10.55 -37.32
C ALA A 23 -36.62 10.45 -35.80
N TYR A 24 -36.77 11.57 -35.07
CA TYR A 24 -36.77 11.58 -33.60
C TYR A 24 -38.13 11.11 -33.07
N LEU A 25 -38.13 10.09 -32.21
CA LEU A 25 -39.35 9.66 -31.51
C LEU A 25 -39.67 10.62 -30.36
N ARG A 26 -40.72 11.43 -30.52
CA ARG A 26 -41.14 12.42 -29.52
C ARG A 26 -42.25 11.84 -28.63
N VAL A 27 -41.92 11.51 -27.39
CA VAL A 27 -42.92 11.09 -26.38
C VAL A 27 -43.66 12.33 -25.87
N SER A 28 -44.97 12.39 -26.11
CA SER A 28 -45.84 13.46 -25.60
C SER A 28 -46.52 13.02 -24.30
N ILE A 29 -46.26 13.73 -23.21
CA ILE A 29 -47.01 13.58 -21.95
C ILE A 29 -48.02 14.73 -21.82
N THR A 30 -49.29 14.38 -21.75
CA THR A 30 -50.41 15.34 -21.74
C THR A 30 -50.71 15.84 -20.33
N ALA A 31 -50.37 17.10 -20.02
CA ALA A 31 -50.72 17.71 -18.74
C ALA A 31 -52.21 18.09 -18.66
N HIS A 32 -52.88 17.76 -17.56
CA HIS A 32 -54.24 18.24 -17.24
C HIS A 32 -54.18 19.35 -16.18
N LYS A 33 -54.86 20.48 -16.47
CA LYS A 33 -55.08 21.58 -15.51
C LYS A 33 -56.50 21.51 -14.93
N ARG A 34 -56.62 21.72 -13.62
CA ARG A 34 -57.78 22.40 -13.01
C ARG A 34 -57.29 23.31 -11.88
N ALA A 35 -57.89 24.50 -11.79
CA ALA A 35 -57.79 25.45 -10.69
C ALA A 35 -59.10 25.37 -9.86
N SER A 36 -59.36 26.03 -8.74
CA SER A 36 -58.71 27.12 -7.96
C SER A 36 -59.18 26.98 -6.49
N THR A 37 -58.61 27.74 -5.54
CA THR A 37 -59.33 28.70 -4.64
C THR A 37 -58.31 29.37 -3.71
N VAL A 38 -58.55 30.64 -3.37
CA VAL A 38 -57.67 31.54 -2.60
C VAL A 38 -58.26 31.79 -1.21
N SER A 39 -57.41 32.06 -0.21
CA SER A 39 -57.77 33.00 0.86
C SER A 39 -56.53 33.73 1.41
N LEU A 40 -56.63 35.06 1.53
CA LEU A 40 -55.64 35.98 2.09
C LEU A 40 -56.09 36.43 3.48
N HIS A 41 -55.17 36.85 4.35
CA HIS A 41 -55.36 37.96 5.29
C HIS A 41 -54.03 38.73 5.51
N HIS A 42 -54.09 40.07 5.49
CA HIS A 42 -53.01 40.99 5.91
C HIS A 42 -53.18 41.29 7.42
N TYR A 43 -52.16 41.64 8.23
CA TYR A 43 -51.49 42.96 8.42
C TYR A 43 -50.55 42.84 9.67
N HIS A 44 -49.68 43.77 10.12
CA HIS A 44 -49.27 45.13 9.70
C HIS A 44 -47.80 45.41 10.14
N HIS A 45 -47.14 46.43 9.58
CA HIS A 45 -45.91 47.08 10.11
C HIS A 45 -46.28 48.37 10.90
N PRO A 46 -45.46 49.04 11.76
CA PRO A 46 -44.14 49.60 11.36
C PRO A 46 -43.04 49.79 12.47
N LEU A 47 -41.81 50.14 12.02
CA LEU A 47 -40.75 51.07 12.56
C LEU A 47 -40.51 51.20 14.10
N THR A 48 -39.28 51.36 14.65
CA THR A 48 -38.22 52.37 14.37
C THR A 48 -36.78 51.96 14.80
N ILE A 49 -35.77 52.79 14.45
CA ILE A 49 -34.31 52.72 14.72
C ILE A 49 -33.93 54.04 15.49
N PRO A 50 -32.99 54.15 16.49
CA PRO A 50 -31.53 53.98 16.29
C PRO A 50 -30.57 53.53 17.44
N ALA A 51 -29.45 52.96 16.98
CA ALA A 51 -28.07 52.84 17.47
C ALA A 51 -27.58 53.40 18.83
N LEU A 52 -26.66 52.65 19.47
CA LEU A 52 -25.57 53.18 20.31
C LEU A 52 -24.35 52.24 20.45
N ALA A 53 -23.14 52.82 20.42
CA ALA A 53 -21.86 52.37 21.00
C ALA A 53 -21.18 51.03 20.58
N ARG A 54 -20.41 51.13 19.48
CA ARG A 54 -19.02 50.67 19.25
C ARG A 54 -18.14 50.22 20.47
N MET A 55 -17.16 49.33 20.16
CA MET A 55 -15.91 48.95 20.89
C MET A 55 -16.09 47.95 22.06
N ALA A 56 -15.40 46.80 22.12
CA ALA A 56 -13.95 46.60 21.94
C ALA A 56 -13.53 45.12 21.70
N SER A 57 -12.24 44.93 21.38
CA SER A 57 -11.45 43.67 21.44
C SER A 57 -11.66 42.60 20.35
N SER A 58 -11.18 42.90 19.14
CA SER A 58 -10.70 41.90 18.17
C SER A 58 -9.19 41.71 18.30
N SER A 59 -8.74 40.74 19.09
CA SER A 59 -7.35 40.24 19.13
C SER A 59 -7.32 38.89 19.86
N ILE A 60 -6.60 37.90 19.30
CA ILE A 60 -6.17 36.57 19.84
C ILE A 60 -6.24 35.43 18.78
N VAL A 61 -6.86 35.61 17.61
CA VAL A 61 -6.89 34.57 16.54
C VAL A 61 -6.30 35.07 15.21
N ALA A 62 -4.99 35.38 15.21
CA ALA A 62 -4.21 35.62 13.99
C ALA A 62 -2.68 35.60 14.26
N GLN A 63 -2.10 34.45 14.66
CA GLN A 63 -0.65 34.22 14.64
C GLN A 63 -0.31 32.72 14.78
N ALA A 64 -0.48 31.99 13.67
CA ALA A 64 0.01 30.61 13.50
C ALA A 64 0.25 30.30 12.00
N ARG A 65 0.83 31.28 11.30
CA ARG A 65 1.36 31.18 9.93
C ARG A 65 2.66 31.98 9.87
N ASP A 66 3.49 31.62 8.91
CA ASP A 66 4.75 32.27 8.51
C ASP A 66 5.94 32.01 9.45
N ALA A 67 6.55 30.84 9.27
CA ALA A 67 7.91 30.51 9.72
C ALA A 67 8.61 29.50 8.78
N GLU A 68 8.39 29.60 7.46
CA GLU A 68 9.30 29.02 6.46
C GLU A 68 10.08 30.18 5.81
N ALA A 69 11.28 30.43 6.32
CA ALA A 69 12.20 31.42 5.75
C ALA A 69 13.02 30.77 4.62
N GLU A 70 13.02 31.43 3.46
CA GLU A 70 13.56 30.92 2.21
C GLU A 70 15.08 30.63 2.26
N SER A 71 15.48 29.39 1.96
CA SER A 71 16.78 29.15 1.33
C SER A 71 16.58 29.11 -0.18
N ASN A 72 17.07 30.13 -0.90
CA ASN A 72 16.97 30.22 -2.37
C ASN A 72 17.94 29.27 -3.10
N VAL A 73 17.74 27.97 -2.89
CA VAL A 73 18.14 26.89 -3.78
C VAL A 73 16.85 26.21 -4.21
N THR A 74 16.39 26.49 -5.43
CA THR A 74 15.20 25.84 -6.01
C THR A 74 15.46 24.34 -6.05
N PRO A 75 14.70 23.48 -5.34
CA PRO A 75 14.93 22.05 -5.40
C PRO A 75 14.47 21.56 -6.77
N THR A 76 15.43 21.29 -7.66
CA THR A 76 15.20 20.59 -8.94
C THR A 76 14.94 19.09 -8.75
N GLY A 77 14.57 18.69 -7.53
CA GLY A 77 14.37 17.30 -7.13
C GLY A 77 12.92 16.87 -7.33
N TYR A 78 12.75 15.79 -8.09
CA TYR A 78 11.52 15.01 -8.14
C TYR A 78 11.04 14.70 -6.72
N LYS A 79 9.75 14.95 -6.45
CA LYS A 79 9.09 14.58 -5.18
C LYS A 79 8.37 13.26 -5.39
N PRO A 80 8.81 12.14 -4.75
CA PRO A 80 8.16 10.86 -4.91
C PRO A 80 6.71 10.88 -4.50
N ARG A 81 5.89 10.17 -5.28
CA ARG A 81 4.51 9.83 -4.96
C ARG A 81 4.33 8.32 -5.01
N TYR A 82 3.67 7.77 -4.00
CA TYR A 82 3.49 6.33 -3.87
C TYR A 82 2.03 5.98 -3.58
N ILE A 83 1.62 4.84 -4.14
CA ILE A 83 0.44 4.10 -3.70
C ILE A 83 0.97 2.79 -3.11
N ASP A 84 0.66 2.51 -1.84
CA ASP A 84 0.90 1.19 -1.26
C ASP A 84 -0.31 0.30 -1.60
N ILE A 85 -0.15 -0.63 -2.54
CA ILE A 85 -1.27 -1.47 -2.99
C ILE A 85 -1.66 -2.58 -2.01
N GLY A 86 -0.83 -2.83 -0.98
CA GLY A 86 -1.03 -3.91 -0.03
C GLY A 86 -0.47 -3.57 1.34
N ILE A 87 -1.32 -3.10 2.24
CA ILE A 87 -0.98 -2.84 3.64
C ILE A 87 -2.05 -3.39 4.58
N ASN A 88 -1.65 -4.16 5.59
CA ASN A 88 -2.58 -4.81 6.52
C ASN A 88 -2.93 -3.91 7.73
N LEU A 89 -3.36 -2.66 7.49
CA LEU A 89 -3.67 -1.70 8.59
C LEU A 89 -4.78 -2.14 9.55
N ALA A 90 -5.58 -3.15 9.17
CA ALA A 90 -6.55 -3.79 10.04
C ALA A 90 -5.91 -4.71 11.11
N ASP A 91 -4.62 -5.06 10.97
CA ASP A 91 -3.90 -5.87 11.95
C ASP A 91 -3.82 -5.14 13.32
N PRO A 92 -4.17 -5.81 14.44
CA PRO A 92 -4.13 -5.23 15.78
C PRO A 92 -2.76 -4.63 16.19
N ILE A 93 -1.67 -5.01 15.54
CA ILE A 93 -0.32 -4.47 15.76
C ILE A 93 -0.20 -2.96 15.46
N PHE A 94 -1.05 -2.43 14.58
CA PHE A 94 -1.12 -1.00 14.29
C PHE A 94 -1.99 -0.23 15.31
N ARG A 95 -2.79 -0.96 16.11
CA ARG A 95 -3.50 -0.47 17.30
C ARG A 95 -2.72 -0.72 18.61
N GLY A 96 -1.45 -1.17 18.50
CA GLY A 96 -0.57 -1.44 19.64
C GLY A 96 -0.79 -2.78 20.36
N VAL A 97 -1.61 -3.68 19.81
CA VAL A 97 -1.90 -5.01 20.35
C VAL A 97 -0.99 -6.05 19.71
N TYR A 98 -0.26 -6.82 20.52
CA TYR A 98 0.65 -7.88 20.05
C TYR A 98 0.31 -9.18 20.78
N ASN A 99 -0.19 -10.18 20.05
CA ASN A 99 -0.58 -11.49 20.58
C ASN A 99 -1.60 -11.31 21.74
N GLY A 100 -2.72 -10.64 21.45
CA GLY A 100 -3.79 -10.31 22.41
C GLY A 100 -3.43 -9.30 23.51
N LYS A 101 -2.23 -8.70 23.51
CA LYS A 101 -1.75 -7.84 24.61
C LYS A 101 -1.38 -6.44 24.13
N GLN A 102 -2.03 -5.41 24.68
CA GLN A 102 -1.64 -4.01 24.50
C GLN A 102 -0.18 -3.80 24.95
N ARG A 103 0.66 -3.20 24.10
CA ARG A 103 2.08 -2.91 24.38
C ARG A 103 2.45 -1.44 24.34
N HIS A 104 1.68 -0.66 23.60
CA HIS A 104 1.74 0.80 23.52
C HIS A 104 0.36 1.31 23.09
N ASP A 105 0.14 2.61 23.13
CA ASP A 105 -1.13 3.22 22.68
C ASP A 105 -1.34 3.02 21.17
N ASP A 106 -2.58 3.18 20.71
CA ASP A 106 -2.92 3.15 19.29
C ASP A 106 -2.16 4.24 18.52
N ASP A 107 -1.37 3.84 17.51
CA ASP A 107 -0.57 4.76 16.70
C ASP A 107 -0.92 4.75 15.20
N LEU A 108 -2.08 4.20 14.81
CA LEU A 108 -2.49 4.13 13.41
C LEU A 108 -2.45 5.49 12.69
N ALA A 109 -2.90 6.56 13.36
CA ALA A 109 -2.83 7.92 12.83
C ALA A 109 -1.37 8.38 12.60
N GLY A 110 -0.44 7.95 13.46
CA GLY A 110 0.99 8.17 13.30
C GLY A 110 1.58 7.38 12.14
N VAL A 111 1.16 6.13 11.93
CA VAL A 111 1.56 5.28 10.80
C VAL A 111 1.12 5.92 9.47
N VAL A 112 -0.15 6.31 9.35
CA VAL A 112 -0.68 7.03 8.16
C VAL A 112 0.01 8.39 7.98
N GLY A 113 0.29 9.10 9.07
CA GLY A 113 1.06 10.35 9.04
C GLY A 113 2.48 10.19 8.48
N ARG A 114 3.21 9.16 8.93
CA ARG A 114 4.55 8.83 8.42
C ARG A 114 4.52 8.42 6.94
N ALA A 115 3.50 7.68 6.50
CA ALA A 115 3.30 7.34 5.09
C ALA A 115 3.21 8.60 4.21
N ARG A 116 2.37 9.55 4.60
CA ARG A 116 2.18 10.82 3.85
C ARG A 116 3.45 11.67 3.83
N GLN A 117 4.27 11.64 4.89
CA GLN A 117 5.56 12.36 4.92
C GLN A 117 6.57 11.83 3.89
N VAL A 118 6.53 10.55 3.52
CA VAL A 118 7.41 10.02 2.46
C VAL A 118 6.86 10.21 1.05
N GLY A 119 5.62 10.69 0.91
CA GLY A 119 4.93 10.81 -0.37
C GLY A 119 3.96 9.66 -0.67
N CYS A 120 3.74 8.73 0.28
CA CYS A 120 2.72 7.71 0.14
C CYS A 120 1.35 8.30 0.49
N THR A 121 0.60 8.70 -0.54
CA THR A 121 -0.65 9.47 -0.42
C THR A 121 -1.90 8.61 -0.56
N LYS A 122 -1.76 7.36 -1.00
CA LYS A 122 -2.84 6.38 -1.19
C LYS A 122 -2.40 5.04 -0.59
N LEU A 123 -3.27 4.41 0.19
CA LEU A 123 -3.04 3.14 0.89
C LEU A 123 -4.21 2.22 0.62
N ILE A 124 -3.99 1.02 0.07
CA ILE A 124 -5.03 0.01 -0.11
C ILE A 124 -4.89 -1.02 1.03
N VAL A 125 -5.89 -1.05 1.92
CA VAL A 125 -5.91 -1.95 3.06
C VAL A 125 -6.49 -3.29 2.66
N THR A 126 -5.73 -4.36 2.93
CA THR A 126 -6.09 -5.70 2.47
C THR A 126 -7.23 -6.30 3.29
N GLY A 127 -8.35 -6.62 2.63
CA GLY A 127 -9.45 -7.40 3.19
C GLY A 127 -9.30 -8.88 2.86
N SER A 128 -8.98 -9.71 3.86
CA SER A 128 -8.66 -11.15 3.70
C SER A 128 -9.77 -12.10 4.18
N SER A 129 -10.78 -11.59 4.87
CA SER A 129 -11.95 -12.31 5.37
C SER A 129 -13.13 -11.34 5.51
N PHE A 130 -14.32 -11.84 5.88
CA PHE A 130 -15.45 -10.95 6.20
C PHE A 130 -15.17 -9.98 7.35
N LYS A 131 -14.38 -10.39 8.36
CA LYS A 131 -14.01 -9.51 9.48
C LYS A 131 -13.01 -8.45 9.02
N SER A 132 -11.86 -8.87 8.49
CA SER A 132 -10.80 -7.94 8.07
C SER A 132 -11.25 -7.00 6.95
N SER A 133 -12.14 -7.44 6.04
CA SER A 133 -12.75 -6.54 5.03
C SER A 133 -13.63 -5.45 5.66
N LYS A 134 -14.40 -5.76 6.71
CA LYS A 134 -15.22 -4.77 7.44
C LYS A 134 -14.36 -3.82 8.29
N ASP A 135 -13.32 -4.36 8.92
CA ASP A 135 -12.34 -3.57 9.69
C ASP A 135 -11.59 -2.60 8.76
N ALA A 136 -11.14 -3.07 7.59
CA ALA A 136 -10.47 -2.27 6.58
C ALA A 136 -11.40 -1.21 5.94
N LEU A 137 -12.66 -1.54 5.63
CA LEU A 137 -13.68 -0.56 5.24
C LEU A 137 -13.90 0.52 6.32
N THR A 138 -13.85 0.15 7.60
CA THR A 138 -13.97 1.08 8.72
C THR A 138 -12.77 2.03 8.80
N ILE A 139 -11.56 1.54 8.52
CA ILE A 139 -10.35 2.38 8.43
C ILE A 139 -10.39 3.28 7.19
N ALA A 140 -10.82 2.78 6.02
CA ALA A 140 -10.96 3.59 4.81
C ALA A 140 -11.90 4.79 5.03
N LYS A 141 -13.03 4.58 5.73
CA LYS A 141 -13.97 5.64 6.14
C LYS A 141 -13.38 6.64 7.15
N GLN A 142 -12.35 6.28 7.91
CA GLN A 142 -11.63 7.21 8.82
C GLN A 142 -10.65 8.13 8.08
N TYR A 143 -10.20 7.74 6.88
CA TYR A 143 -9.18 8.46 6.10
C TYR A 143 -9.55 8.62 4.61
N PRO A 144 -10.68 9.28 4.29
CA PRO A 144 -11.15 9.45 2.91
C PRO A 144 -10.09 10.10 2.00
N GLY A 145 -10.03 9.65 0.74
CA GLY A 145 -9.04 10.08 -0.26
C GLY A 145 -7.58 9.69 0.02
N THR A 146 -7.33 8.98 1.14
CA THR A 146 -6.00 8.49 1.56
C THR A 146 -5.99 6.98 1.74
N VAL A 147 -7.02 6.41 2.37
CA VAL A 147 -7.13 4.97 2.60
C VAL A 147 -8.33 4.38 1.87
N TYR A 148 -8.07 3.27 1.20
CA TYR A 148 -8.99 2.45 0.42
C TYR A 148 -8.87 1.01 0.91
N THR A 149 -9.65 0.09 0.36
CA THR A 149 -9.64 -1.31 0.78
C THR A 149 -10.02 -2.26 -0.34
N THR A 150 -9.68 -3.52 -0.13
CA THR A 150 -10.19 -4.67 -0.88
C THR A 150 -11.23 -5.42 -0.04
N ALA A 151 -12.00 -6.34 -0.64
CA ALA A 151 -12.81 -7.31 0.10
C ALA A 151 -12.81 -8.68 -0.59
N GLY A 152 -12.53 -9.75 0.15
CA GLY A 152 -12.38 -11.12 -0.36
C GLY A 152 -12.15 -12.14 0.76
N ILE A 153 -12.03 -13.42 0.39
CA ILE A 153 -11.68 -14.52 1.28
C ILE A 153 -10.35 -15.13 0.83
N HIS A 154 -9.32 -15.00 1.68
CA HIS A 154 -7.97 -15.50 1.48
C HIS A 154 -7.92 -17.03 1.43
N PRO A 155 -6.96 -17.67 0.71
CA PRO A 155 -6.74 -19.11 0.78
C PRO A 155 -6.68 -19.67 2.22
N CYS A 156 -5.95 -19.05 3.15
CA CYS A 156 -5.89 -19.51 4.55
C CYS A 156 -7.24 -19.40 5.28
N SER A 157 -8.14 -18.51 4.85
CA SER A 157 -9.48 -18.32 5.42
C SER A 157 -10.57 -19.10 4.66
N SER A 158 -10.20 -19.93 3.69
CA SER A 158 -11.15 -20.68 2.84
C SER A 158 -11.71 -21.94 3.51
N SER A 159 -11.32 -22.24 4.75
CA SER A 159 -11.92 -23.27 5.61
C SER A 159 -13.43 -23.06 5.84
N ILE A 160 -13.91 -21.81 5.73
CA ILE A 160 -15.33 -21.47 5.87
C ILE A 160 -16.24 -22.18 4.86
N PHE A 161 -15.72 -22.64 3.71
CA PHE A 161 -16.47 -23.36 2.67
C PHE A 161 -16.70 -24.85 2.97
N ASP A 162 -16.03 -25.41 3.99
CA ASP A 162 -16.22 -26.79 4.43
C ASP A 162 -17.57 -26.99 5.13
N ALA A 163 -18.17 -28.16 4.92
CA ALA A 163 -19.43 -28.57 5.56
C ALA A 163 -19.30 -28.72 7.08
N SER A 164 -18.12 -29.12 7.59
CA SER A 164 -17.88 -29.27 9.03
C SER A 164 -17.64 -27.95 9.76
N HIS A 165 -17.23 -26.89 9.05
CA HIS A 165 -16.90 -25.62 9.69
C HIS A 165 -18.16 -24.93 10.24
N PRO A 166 -18.18 -24.45 11.51
CA PRO A 166 -19.37 -23.83 12.10
C PRO A 166 -19.98 -22.69 11.26
N SER A 167 -21.31 -22.64 11.22
CA SER A 167 -22.08 -21.62 10.49
C SER A 167 -22.29 -20.33 11.30
N SER A 168 -21.23 -19.80 11.93
CA SER A 168 -21.26 -18.57 12.74
C SER A 168 -21.07 -17.29 11.91
N HIS A 169 -21.60 -17.25 10.68
CA HIS A 169 -21.60 -16.06 9.82
C HIS A 169 -23.01 -15.51 9.59
N ASN A 170 -23.88 -15.66 10.60
CA ASN A 170 -25.26 -15.18 10.51
C ASN A 170 -25.32 -13.64 10.59
N SER A 171 -25.82 -13.02 9.52
CA SER A 171 -25.71 -11.59 9.22
C SER A 171 -26.76 -10.72 9.91
N ASN A 172 -27.08 -10.97 11.19
CA ASN A 172 -27.98 -10.11 11.98
C ASN A 172 -27.89 -10.31 13.51
N ALA A 173 -26.70 -10.16 14.10
CA ALA A 173 -26.51 -10.15 15.56
C ALA A 173 -25.97 -8.81 16.06
N SER A 174 -26.88 -7.88 16.37
CA SER A 174 -26.57 -6.75 17.25
C SER A 174 -26.51 -7.22 18.70
N ASN A 175 -25.39 -7.82 19.11
CA ASN A 175 -25.11 -8.11 20.52
C ASN A 175 -23.60 -7.98 20.80
N GLN A 176 -23.27 -7.16 21.81
CA GLN A 176 -21.99 -7.23 22.48
C GLN A 176 -22.00 -8.46 23.40
N GLY A 177 -21.11 -9.42 23.15
CA GLY A 177 -20.91 -10.56 24.05
C GLY A 177 -20.35 -11.80 23.35
N ASP A 178 -19.07 -12.06 23.62
CA ASP A 178 -18.47 -13.41 23.63
C ASP A 178 -18.28 -14.14 22.28
N ASP A 179 -17.78 -13.44 21.27
CA ASP A 179 -16.98 -14.07 20.19
C ASP A 179 -15.52 -14.20 20.65
N THR A 180 -15.19 -15.29 21.34
CA THR A 180 -13.84 -15.57 21.83
C THR A 180 -12.84 -15.87 20.71
N GLU A 181 -11.84 -14.99 20.54
CA GLU A 181 -10.44 -15.09 20.03
C GLU A 181 -9.93 -16.25 19.11
N GLU A 182 -10.73 -17.23 18.66
CA GLU A 182 -10.27 -18.40 17.89
C GLU A 182 -10.52 -18.27 16.38
N ALA A 183 -9.76 -17.40 15.71
CA ALA A 183 -9.48 -17.49 14.26
C ALA A 183 -8.29 -16.63 13.75
N GLU A 184 -7.64 -15.80 14.57
CA GLU A 184 -6.44 -15.06 14.16
C GLU A 184 -5.15 -15.82 14.57
N HIS A 185 -4.62 -16.62 13.63
CA HIS A 185 -3.21 -17.08 13.56
C HIS A 185 -2.59 -17.85 14.75
N THR A 186 -3.38 -18.50 15.62
CA THR A 186 -2.83 -19.45 16.62
C THR A 186 -3.32 -20.86 16.31
N PRO A 187 -2.44 -21.82 15.93
CA PRO A 187 -2.83 -23.22 15.82
C PRO A 187 -3.09 -23.79 17.22
N ALA A 188 -4.17 -24.55 17.35
CA ALA A 188 -4.44 -25.36 18.53
C ALA A 188 -3.34 -26.44 18.71
N CYS A 189 -3.21 -26.94 19.94
CA CYS A 189 -2.21 -27.96 20.29
C CYS A 189 -2.53 -29.34 19.67
N ASP A 190 -2.15 -29.55 18.42
CA ASP A 190 -2.22 -30.82 17.69
C ASP A 190 -0.92 -31.04 16.85
N PRO A 191 -0.69 -32.22 16.24
CA PRO A 191 0.66 -32.63 15.83
C PRO A 191 1.20 -31.89 14.60
N ASP A 192 2.39 -31.32 14.76
CA ASP A 192 3.18 -30.59 13.76
C ASP A 192 2.42 -29.44 13.06
N PRO A 193 2.57 -28.18 13.55
CA PRO A 193 1.85 -27.03 12.98
C PRO A 193 2.27 -26.70 11.53
N ASP A 194 3.35 -27.29 11.03
CA ASP A 194 3.79 -27.12 9.64
C ASP A 194 3.22 -28.21 8.69
N ALA A 195 2.59 -29.27 9.22
CA ALA A 195 2.06 -30.38 8.42
C ALA A 195 0.74 -30.00 7.70
N PRO A 196 0.58 -30.33 6.40
CA PRO A 196 -0.68 -30.13 5.68
C PRO A 196 -1.87 -30.83 6.35
N ILE A 197 -3.03 -30.16 6.41
CA ILE A 197 -4.26 -30.83 6.84
C ILE A 197 -4.68 -31.87 5.78
N PRO A 198 -5.32 -32.99 6.17
CA PRO A 198 -5.78 -33.99 5.22
C PRO A 198 -6.71 -33.38 4.16
N ASP A 199 -6.49 -33.67 2.88
CA ASP A 199 -7.27 -33.10 1.76
C ASP A 199 -8.54 -33.94 1.51
N ASN A 200 -9.41 -34.02 2.52
CA ASN A 200 -10.63 -34.84 2.56
C ASN A 200 -11.90 -34.07 2.95
N GLN A 201 -11.84 -32.73 2.98
CA GLN A 201 -12.95 -31.86 3.32
C GLN A 201 -14.06 -31.91 2.27
N ILE A 202 -15.29 -31.62 2.71
CA ILE A 202 -16.48 -31.71 1.86
C ILE A 202 -17.02 -30.29 1.69
N VAL A 203 -16.94 -29.78 0.47
CA VAL A 203 -17.57 -28.51 0.09
C VAL A 203 -19.08 -28.59 0.31
N ASP A 204 -19.64 -27.62 1.02
CA ASP A 204 -21.10 -27.43 1.12
C ASP A 204 -21.58 -26.44 0.03
N PRO A 205 -22.41 -26.87 -0.95
CA PRO A 205 -22.91 -26.00 -2.01
C PRO A 205 -23.88 -24.91 -1.52
N ALA A 206 -24.68 -25.18 -0.49
CA ALA A 206 -25.63 -24.20 0.06
C ALA A 206 -24.86 -23.11 0.82
N LYS A 207 -23.93 -23.53 1.68
CA LYS A 207 -23.02 -22.62 2.39
C LYS A 207 -22.16 -21.79 1.43
N THR A 208 -21.69 -22.40 0.33
CA THR A 208 -20.99 -21.68 -0.74
C THR A 208 -21.87 -20.58 -1.33
N ALA A 209 -23.13 -20.86 -1.63
CA ALA A 209 -24.06 -19.87 -2.15
C ALA A 209 -24.28 -18.71 -1.14
N ASP A 210 -24.46 -19.02 0.15
CA ASP A 210 -24.63 -18.02 1.21
C ASP A 210 -23.39 -17.13 1.41
N ILE A 211 -22.19 -17.72 1.37
CA ILE A 211 -20.91 -16.99 1.44
C ILE A 211 -20.76 -16.06 0.23
N ILE A 212 -21.00 -16.55 -0.99
CA ILE A 212 -20.88 -15.74 -2.21
C ILE A 212 -21.96 -14.65 -2.28
N ALA A 213 -23.18 -14.90 -1.81
CA ALA A 213 -24.22 -13.89 -1.68
C ALA A 213 -23.87 -12.82 -0.63
N SER A 214 -23.28 -13.22 0.49
CA SER A 214 -22.80 -12.31 1.54
C SER A 214 -21.64 -11.43 1.05
N LEU A 215 -20.69 -12.01 0.32
CA LEU A 215 -19.56 -11.29 -0.27
C LEU A 215 -20.04 -10.33 -1.37
N ARG A 216 -20.98 -10.75 -2.24
CA ARG A 216 -21.63 -9.86 -3.21
C ARG A 216 -22.31 -8.68 -2.51
N THR A 217 -23.03 -8.92 -1.42
CA THR A 217 -23.72 -7.87 -0.65
C THR A 217 -22.73 -6.87 -0.05
N LEU A 218 -21.65 -7.36 0.58
CA LEU A 218 -20.58 -6.50 1.09
C LEU A 218 -19.98 -5.61 -0.01
N ILE A 219 -19.66 -6.21 -1.16
CA ILE A 219 -19.08 -5.51 -2.30
C ILE A 219 -20.05 -4.45 -2.84
N THR A 220 -21.29 -4.82 -3.16
CA THR A 220 -22.24 -3.90 -3.80
C THR A 220 -22.69 -2.78 -2.87
N THR A 221 -22.87 -3.04 -1.57
CA THR A 221 -23.13 -2.00 -0.58
C THR A 221 -21.95 -1.02 -0.53
N SER A 222 -20.72 -1.48 -0.31
CA SER A 222 -19.57 -0.56 -0.18
C SER A 222 -19.17 0.15 -1.47
N SER A 223 -19.39 -0.46 -2.65
CA SER A 223 -19.25 0.23 -3.94
C SER A 223 -20.22 1.41 -4.09
N SER A 224 -21.38 1.38 -3.43
CA SER A 224 -22.38 2.47 -3.46
C SER A 224 -22.13 3.60 -2.44
N GLU A 225 -21.15 3.46 -1.55
CA GLU A 225 -20.86 4.43 -0.47
C GLU A 225 -20.02 5.66 -0.92
N GLY A 226 -19.77 5.84 -2.22
CA GLY A 226 -19.14 7.05 -2.74
C GLY A 226 -20.07 8.26 -2.66
N ASP A 227 -19.70 9.28 -1.89
CA ASP A 227 -20.55 10.45 -1.56
C ASP A 227 -20.62 11.53 -2.67
N GLY A 228 -20.06 11.25 -3.84
CA GLY A 228 -19.96 12.18 -4.97
C GLY A 228 -18.83 13.20 -4.86
N SER A 229 -18.20 13.34 -3.69
CA SER A 229 -16.96 14.10 -3.49
C SER A 229 -15.72 13.20 -3.40
N ASN A 230 -15.90 11.97 -2.90
CA ASN A 230 -14.88 10.93 -2.85
C ASN A 230 -15.33 9.67 -3.62
N PRO A 231 -14.40 8.96 -4.28
CA PRO A 231 -14.66 7.63 -4.85
C PRO A 231 -14.92 6.59 -3.74
N SER A 232 -15.49 5.44 -4.11
CA SER A 232 -15.78 4.37 -3.15
C SER A 232 -14.51 3.93 -2.41
N PRO A 233 -14.60 3.66 -1.09
CA PRO A 233 -13.47 3.11 -0.34
C PRO A 233 -13.07 1.71 -0.83
N LEU A 234 -13.99 0.94 -1.43
CA LEU A 234 -13.73 -0.40 -1.95
C LEU A 234 -13.25 -0.33 -3.42
N VAL A 235 -11.99 -0.66 -3.66
CA VAL A 235 -11.36 -0.50 -4.99
C VAL A 235 -11.04 -1.82 -5.71
N ALA A 236 -11.09 -2.96 -5.02
CA ALA A 236 -10.78 -4.27 -5.60
C ALA A 236 -11.55 -5.42 -4.92
N LEU A 237 -11.72 -6.51 -5.65
CA LEU A 237 -12.11 -7.82 -5.12
C LEU A 237 -10.85 -8.62 -4.78
N GLY A 238 -10.76 -9.09 -3.54
CA GLY A 238 -9.61 -9.77 -2.96
C GLY A 238 -9.31 -9.26 -1.55
N GLU A 239 -8.33 -9.78 -0.83
CA GLU A 239 -7.33 -10.77 -1.25
C GLU A 239 -7.92 -12.17 -1.35
N PHE A 240 -7.67 -12.84 -2.48
CA PHE A 240 -8.12 -14.21 -2.75
C PHE A 240 -7.22 -14.88 -3.78
N GLY A 241 -7.16 -16.21 -3.78
CA GLY A 241 -6.19 -16.95 -4.59
C GLY A 241 -5.79 -18.28 -3.95
N LEU A 242 -4.54 -18.70 -4.16
CA LEU A 242 -4.00 -19.99 -3.71
C LEU A 242 -2.65 -19.82 -3.00
N ASP A 243 -2.49 -20.44 -1.82
CA ASP A 243 -1.22 -20.53 -1.07
C ASP A 243 -0.94 -21.99 -0.66
N TYR A 244 -0.10 -22.66 -1.44
CA TYR A 244 0.27 -24.06 -1.19
C TYR A 244 1.43 -24.21 -0.19
N ASP A 245 2.03 -23.11 0.28
CA ASP A 245 2.93 -23.11 1.44
C ASP A 245 2.14 -23.02 2.77
N ARG A 246 0.80 -22.98 2.70
CA ARG A 246 -0.11 -22.79 3.85
C ARG A 246 -1.20 -23.85 3.95
N LEU A 247 -0.92 -25.05 3.44
CA LEU A 247 -1.84 -26.20 3.51
C LEU A 247 -2.13 -26.69 4.95
N HIS A 248 -1.40 -26.21 5.97
CA HIS A 248 -1.74 -26.40 7.38
C HIS A 248 -2.90 -25.52 7.86
N TYR A 249 -3.25 -24.42 7.16
CA TYR A 249 -4.43 -23.60 7.47
C TYR A 249 -5.66 -24.01 6.67
N CYS A 250 -5.49 -24.32 5.37
CA CYS A 250 -6.60 -24.68 4.50
C CYS A 250 -6.14 -25.61 3.37
N SER A 251 -6.89 -26.69 3.13
CA SER A 251 -6.54 -27.72 2.15
C SER A 251 -6.63 -27.23 0.71
N ARG A 252 -5.89 -27.89 -0.19
CA ARG A 252 -5.87 -27.54 -1.61
C ARG A 252 -7.27 -27.59 -2.23
N THR A 253 -8.11 -28.57 -1.85
CA THR A 253 -9.50 -28.66 -2.33
C THR A 253 -10.32 -27.41 -1.98
N LEU A 254 -10.26 -26.96 -0.73
CA LEU A 254 -11.04 -25.80 -0.28
C LEU A 254 -10.50 -24.47 -0.84
N GLN A 255 -9.18 -24.33 -0.95
CA GLN A 255 -8.57 -23.16 -1.61
C GLN A 255 -9.01 -23.05 -3.08
N LEU A 256 -8.96 -24.16 -3.84
CA LEU A 256 -9.39 -24.19 -5.24
C LEU A 256 -10.88 -23.88 -5.41
N HIS A 257 -11.72 -24.44 -4.54
CA HIS A 257 -13.16 -24.18 -4.56
C HIS A 257 -13.48 -22.71 -4.26
N SER A 258 -12.91 -22.17 -3.17
CA SER A 258 -13.04 -20.77 -2.75
C SER A 258 -12.57 -19.81 -3.85
N PHE A 259 -11.41 -20.08 -4.46
CA PHE A 259 -10.88 -19.25 -5.54
C PHE A 259 -11.81 -19.27 -6.76
N SER A 260 -12.22 -20.45 -7.23
CA SER A 260 -13.15 -20.60 -8.36
C SER A 260 -14.51 -19.92 -8.13
N ALA A 261 -15.07 -20.05 -6.92
CA ALA A 261 -16.34 -19.42 -6.56
C ALA A 261 -16.25 -17.89 -6.53
N GLN A 262 -15.16 -17.33 -5.98
CA GLN A 262 -14.93 -15.87 -5.98
C GLN A 262 -14.57 -15.31 -7.36
N LEU A 263 -13.89 -16.08 -8.21
CA LEU A 263 -13.65 -15.73 -9.61
C LEU A 263 -14.96 -15.69 -10.42
N SER A 264 -15.89 -16.60 -10.12
CA SER A 264 -17.23 -16.61 -10.74
C SER A 264 -18.02 -15.37 -10.32
N LEU A 265 -18.00 -15.01 -9.02
CA LEU A 265 -18.54 -13.74 -8.53
C LEU A 265 -17.92 -12.54 -9.25
N ALA A 266 -16.59 -12.50 -9.40
CA ALA A 266 -15.87 -11.43 -10.09
C ALA A 266 -16.30 -11.25 -11.56
N ALA A 267 -16.52 -12.35 -12.27
CA ALA A 267 -17.00 -12.33 -13.66
C ALA A 267 -18.45 -11.84 -13.81
N GLU A 268 -19.26 -11.94 -12.74
CA GLU A 268 -20.67 -11.51 -12.71
C GLU A 268 -20.89 -10.07 -12.19
N LEU A 269 -19.88 -9.43 -11.61
CA LEU A 269 -19.99 -8.04 -11.12
C LEU A 269 -20.08 -7.04 -12.29
N SER A 270 -21.01 -6.09 -12.19
CA SER A 270 -21.20 -5.01 -13.15
C SER A 270 -21.42 -3.68 -12.43
N PRO A 271 -20.49 -2.70 -12.52
CA PRO A 271 -19.18 -2.84 -13.15
C PRO A 271 -18.30 -3.88 -12.44
N GLN A 272 -17.48 -4.59 -13.21
CA GLN A 272 -16.46 -5.47 -12.64
C GLN A 272 -15.47 -4.65 -11.78
N LEU A 273 -14.95 -5.26 -10.72
CA LEU A 273 -13.83 -4.72 -9.93
C LEU A 273 -12.50 -5.32 -10.40
N PRO A 274 -11.38 -4.58 -10.33
CA PRO A 274 -10.05 -5.16 -10.43
C PRO A 274 -9.82 -6.25 -9.38
N LEU A 275 -8.95 -7.20 -9.69
CA LEU A 275 -8.61 -8.30 -8.78
C LEU A 275 -7.31 -8.04 -8.02
N PHE A 276 -7.33 -8.33 -6.72
CA PHE A 276 -6.16 -8.37 -5.86
C PHE A 276 -5.87 -9.83 -5.49
N LEU A 277 -4.91 -10.45 -6.18
CA LEU A 277 -4.77 -11.90 -6.32
C LEU A 277 -3.55 -12.47 -5.59
N HIS A 278 -3.78 -13.45 -4.72
CA HIS A 278 -2.72 -14.17 -4.02
C HIS A 278 -2.26 -15.40 -4.82
N SER A 279 -0.96 -15.60 -4.98
CA SER A 279 -0.40 -16.84 -5.54
C SER A 279 0.92 -17.21 -4.88
N ARG A 280 0.99 -18.39 -4.27
CA ARG A 280 2.21 -18.96 -3.70
C ARG A 280 2.25 -20.47 -3.90
N ALA A 281 3.35 -20.95 -4.51
CA ALA A 281 3.59 -22.36 -4.86
C ALA A 281 2.45 -23.06 -5.64
N ALA A 282 1.58 -22.29 -6.31
CA ALA A 282 0.30 -22.75 -6.88
C ALA A 282 0.05 -22.28 -8.32
N HIS A 283 1.08 -21.77 -9.02
CA HIS A 283 0.94 -21.02 -10.28
C HIS A 283 0.13 -21.73 -11.37
N HIS A 284 0.39 -23.01 -11.62
CA HIS A 284 -0.33 -23.78 -12.65
C HIS A 284 -1.86 -23.76 -12.43
N ASP A 285 -2.29 -24.10 -11.22
CA ASP A 285 -3.72 -24.18 -10.90
C ASP A 285 -4.33 -22.78 -10.78
N PHE A 286 -3.55 -21.80 -10.31
CA PHE A 286 -3.93 -20.39 -10.26
C PHE A 286 -4.25 -19.83 -11.66
N VAL A 287 -3.37 -20.04 -12.63
CA VAL A 287 -3.57 -19.64 -14.03
C VAL A 287 -4.74 -20.41 -14.65
N ALA A 288 -4.86 -21.72 -14.42
CA ALA A 288 -5.96 -22.52 -14.95
C ALA A 288 -7.33 -22.02 -14.46
N CYS A 289 -7.47 -21.68 -13.18
CA CYS A 289 -8.67 -21.08 -12.62
C CYS A 289 -9.00 -19.71 -13.25
N LEU A 290 -8.01 -18.83 -13.43
CA LEU A 290 -8.19 -17.54 -14.09
C LEU A 290 -8.62 -17.68 -15.56
N GLN A 291 -7.98 -18.58 -16.31
CA GLN A 291 -8.32 -18.85 -17.71
C GLN A 291 -9.71 -19.46 -17.87
N HIS A 292 -10.13 -20.32 -16.94
CA HIS A 292 -11.50 -20.81 -16.89
C HIS A 292 -12.50 -19.66 -16.64
N ALA A 293 -12.22 -18.82 -15.65
CA ALA A 293 -13.10 -17.73 -15.26
C ALA A 293 -13.23 -16.61 -16.30
N PHE A 294 -12.14 -16.28 -17.03
CA PHE A 294 -12.08 -15.11 -17.92
C PHE A 294 -11.71 -15.38 -19.39
N GLY A 295 -11.41 -16.63 -19.76
CA GLY A 295 -10.95 -17.01 -21.11
C GLY A 295 -9.43 -17.13 -21.22
N PRO A 296 -8.90 -17.76 -22.29
CA PRO A 296 -7.49 -18.16 -22.37
C PRO A 296 -6.47 -17.01 -22.31
N ARG A 297 -6.87 -15.77 -22.59
CA ARG A 297 -6.03 -14.56 -22.46
C ARG A 297 -6.63 -13.57 -21.46
N LEU A 298 -7.45 -14.06 -20.55
CA LEU A 298 -8.25 -13.28 -19.59
C LEU A 298 -9.10 -12.19 -20.27
N GLU A 299 -9.57 -12.42 -21.49
CA GLU A 299 -10.22 -11.39 -22.30
C GLU A 299 -11.56 -10.86 -21.74
N ARG A 300 -12.15 -11.58 -20.76
CA ARG A 300 -13.33 -11.12 -19.99
C ARG A 300 -12.98 -10.44 -18.64
N LEU A 301 -11.69 -10.29 -18.34
CA LEU A 301 -11.19 -9.52 -17.19
C LEU A 301 -10.97 -8.06 -17.60
N GLU A 302 -12.06 -7.35 -17.88
CA GLU A 302 -12.06 -5.96 -18.37
C GLU A 302 -11.27 -4.98 -17.49
N ARG A 303 -11.15 -5.27 -16.19
CA ARG A 303 -10.44 -4.43 -15.22
C ARG A 303 -8.97 -4.78 -14.99
N GLY A 304 -8.53 -5.94 -15.46
CA GLY A 304 -7.26 -6.54 -15.06
C GLY A 304 -7.22 -6.88 -13.57
N GLY A 305 -6.02 -7.17 -13.09
CA GLY A 305 -5.73 -7.42 -11.69
C GLY A 305 -4.22 -7.41 -11.42
N VAL A 306 -3.86 -7.46 -10.16
CA VAL A 306 -2.47 -7.57 -9.70
C VAL A 306 -2.28 -8.89 -8.97
N VAL A 307 -1.19 -9.59 -9.26
CA VAL A 307 -0.67 -10.65 -8.40
C VAL A 307 0.27 -9.99 -7.40
N HIS A 308 -0.20 -9.82 -6.17
CA HIS A 308 0.49 -9.05 -5.14
C HIS A 308 1.55 -9.91 -4.42
N SER A 309 2.46 -9.26 -3.68
CA SER A 309 3.50 -9.92 -2.87
C SER A 309 4.30 -10.99 -3.65
N PHE A 310 4.59 -10.71 -4.94
CA PHE A 310 5.08 -11.73 -5.87
C PHE A 310 6.46 -12.25 -5.47
N THR A 311 6.56 -13.58 -5.38
CA THR A 311 7.76 -14.31 -4.94
C THR A 311 8.06 -15.56 -5.77
N GLY A 312 7.31 -15.80 -6.85
CA GLY A 312 7.54 -16.90 -7.79
C GLY A 312 8.76 -16.69 -8.71
N THR A 313 8.82 -17.48 -9.77
CA THR A 313 9.93 -17.53 -10.74
C THR A 313 9.77 -16.52 -11.89
N VAL A 314 10.82 -16.39 -12.72
CA VAL A 314 10.81 -15.52 -13.90
C VAL A 314 9.80 -15.99 -14.94
N ASP A 315 9.65 -17.30 -15.13
CA ASP A 315 8.74 -17.88 -16.12
C ASP A 315 7.28 -17.65 -15.71
N GLU A 316 6.94 -17.94 -14.45
CA GLU A 316 5.61 -17.67 -13.87
C GLU A 316 5.25 -16.18 -13.98
N MET A 317 6.18 -15.30 -13.60
CA MET A 317 6.01 -13.84 -13.70
C MET A 317 5.80 -13.37 -15.15
N THR A 318 6.51 -13.97 -16.11
CA THR A 318 6.37 -13.66 -17.53
C THR A 318 5.00 -14.05 -18.06
N GLU A 319 4.53 -15.26 -17.74
CA GLU A 319 3.19 -15.72 -18.12
C GLU A 319 2.08 -14.81 -17.56
N LEU A 320 2.16 -14.42 -16.28
CA LEU A 320 1.19 -13.51 -15.66
C LEU A 320 1.17 -12.13 -16.37
N MET A 321 2.34 -11.58 -16.69
CA MET A 321 2.44 -10.31 -17.40
C MET A 321 1.88 -10.35 -18.84
N ASP A 322 2.00 -11.50 -19.52
CA ASP A 322 1.52 -11.71 -20.88
C ASP A 322 0.03 -12.07 -20.94
N LEU A 323 -0.52 -12.64 -19.86
CA LEU A 323 -1.96 -12.67 -19.57
C LEU A 323 -2.54 -11.28 -19.18
N GLY A 324 -1.69 -10.26 -19.09
CA GLY A 324 -2.09 -8.86 -18.86
C GLY A 324 -2.21 -8.46 -17.39
N LEU A 325 -1.80 -9.31 -16.45
CA LEU A 325 -1.79 -9.02 -15.02
C LEU A 325 -0.57 -8.17 -14.63
N TYR A 326 -0.72 -7.39 -13.56
CA TYR A 326 0.36 -6.61 -12.95
C TYR A 326 1.04 -7.43 -11.84
N ILE A 327 2.27 -7.08 -11.51
CA ILE A 327 3.11 -7.76 -10.52
C ILE A 327 3.39 -6.79 -9.36
N GLY A 328 2.90 -7.11 -8.17
CA GLY A 328 3.17 -6.38 -6.94
C GLY A 328 4.49 -6.82 -6.30
N LEU A 329 5.37 -5.87 -5.99
CA LEU A 329 6.67 -6.11 -5.38
C LEU A 329 6.79 -5.44 -4.00
N ASN A 330 7.34 -6.19 -3.04
CA ASN A 330 7.63 -5.70 -1.68
C ASN A 330 8.95 -6.28 -1.14
N GLY A 331 9.24 -6.09 0.14
CA GLY A 331 10.48 -6.59 0.74
C GLY A 331 10.61 -8.11 0.85
N CYS A 332 9.55 -8.88 0.62
CA CYS A 332 9.62 -10.33 0.41
C CYS A 332 10.10 -10.68 -1.00
N SER A 333 9.83 -9.86 -2.01
CA SER A 333 10.33 -9.97 -3.40
C SER A 333 11.83 -9.67 -3.55
N PHE A 334 12.55 -9.36 -2.46
CA PHE A 334 13.99 -9.08 -2.47
C PHE A 334 14.81 -10.00 -1.54
N LYS A 335 14.23 -11.10 -1.06
CA LYS A 335 14.88 -11.99 -0.08
C LYS A 335 16.13 -12.67 -0.66
N THR A 336 16.03 -13.25 -1.85
CA THR A 336 17.13 -14.01 -2.49
C THR A 336 17.60 -13.38 -3.80
N ALA A 337 18.72 -13.89 -4.34
CA ALA A 337 19.23 -13.50 -5.65
C ALA A 337 18.26 -13.85 -6.78
N GLU A 338 17.60 -14.99 -6.69
CA GLU A 338 16.57 -15.46 -7.61
C GLU A 338 15.37 -14.49 -7.62
N ASN A 339 14.91 -14.04 -6.44
CA ASN A 339 13.87 -13.00 -6.40
C ASN A 339 14.35 -11.68 -7.03
N CYS A 340 15.61 -11.28 -6.82
CA CYS A 340 16.14 -10.06 -7.45
C CYS A 340 16.22 -10.16 -9.00
N GLU A 341 16.49 -11.32 -9.57
CA GLU A 341 16.45 -11.51 -11.03
C GLU A 341 15.00 -11.46 -11.58
N VAL A 342 13.99 -11.88 -10.81
CA VAL A 342 12.58 -11.66 -11.13
C VAL A 342 12.26 -10.16 -11.19
N VAL A 343 12.64 -9.40 -10.15
CA VAL A 343 12.43 -7.94 -10.09
C VAL A 343 13.08 -7.20 -11.26
N LYS A 344 14.26 -7.66 -11.67
CA LYS A 344 14.97 -7.18 -12.85
C LYS A 344 14.19 -7.43 -14.15
N ALA A 345 13.51 -8.57 -14.27
CA ALA A 345 12.71 -8.97 -15.43
C ALA A 345 11.30 -8.35 -15.49
N VAL A 346 10.64 -8.02 -14.37
CA VAL A 346 9.31 -7.36 -14.35
C VAL A 346 9.29 -6.10 -15.23
N ARG A 347 8.37 -5.99 -16.19
CA ARG A 347 8.28 -4.79 -17.05
C ARG A 347 7.75 -3.58 -16.26
N LEU A 348 8.26 -2.38 -16.54
CA LEU A 348 7.77 -1.15 -15.89
C LEU A 348 6.28 -0.89 -16.16
N ASP A 349 5.74 -1.29 -17.32
CA ASP A 349 4.31 -1.18 -17.65
C ASP A 349 3.42 -2.26 -17.00
N ARG A 350 4.01 -3.11 -16.14
CA ARG A 350 3.31 -4.12 -15.32
C ARG A 350 3.69 -4.06 -13.84
N LEU A 351 4.55 -3.14 -13.44
CA LEU A 351 5.04 -2.99 -12.07
C LEU A 351 4.00 -2.32 -11.16
N MET A 352 3.79 -2.89 -9.98
CA MET A 352 3.23 -2.19 -8.81
C MET A 352 4.14 -2.43 -7.59
N ILE A 353 4.03 -1.59 -6.56
CA ILE A 353 4.83 -1.70 -5.34
C ILE A 353 3.93 -1.64 -4.10
N GLU A 354 4.33 -2.37 -3.07
CA GLU A 354 3.61 -2.47 -1.79
C GLU A 354 4.60 -2.67 -0.63
N THR A 355 4.13 -2.54 0.61
CA THR A 355 4.93 -2.89 1.78
C THR A 355 4.58 -4.25 2.39
N ASP A 356 3.33 -4.69 2.26
CA ASP A 356 2.75 -5.84 2.96
C ASP A 356 2.96 -5.73 4.50
N GLY A 357 3.00 -4.50 5.02
CA GLY A 357 3.15 -4.24 6.45
C GLY A 357 2.00 -4.86 7.26
N PRO A 358 2.24 -5.43 8.46
CA PRO A 358 3.45 -5.34 9.26
C PRO A 358 4.60 -6.27 8.82
N TRP A 359 4.37 -7.10 7.80
CA TRP A 359 5.28 -8.11 7.28
C TRP A 359 6.29 -7.54 6.27
N CYS A 360 7.08 -8.41 5.66
CA CYS A 360 7.99 -8.09 4.53
C CYS A 360 8.95 -6.89 4.71
N GLU A 361 9.31 -6.50 5.95
CA GLU A 361 10.42 -5.56 6.21
C GLU A 361 11.70 -6.03 5.49
N VAL A 362 12.35 -5.15 4.71
CA VAL A 362 13.65 -5.48 4.09
C VAL A 362 14.72 -5.55 5.18
N ARG A 363 15.31 -6.73 5.37
CA ARG A 363 16.30 -6.98 6.44
C ARG A 363 17.74 -6.98 5.91
N PRO A 364 18.76 -6.73 6.75
CA PRO A 364 20.17 -6.85 6.38
C PRO A 364 20.61 -8.22 5.82
N THR A 365 19.80 -9.26 6.02
CA THR A 365 20.02 -10.62 5.52
C THR A 365 19.36 -10.88 4.15
N HIS A 366 18.58 -9.94 3.62
CA HIS A 366 17.95 -10.05 2.31
C HIS A 366 18.90 -9.56 1.23
N GLU A 367 18.92 -10.20 0.05
CA GLU A 367 19.74 -9.79 -1.08
C GLU A 367 19.48 -8.33 -1.50
N GLY A 368 18.23 -7.88 -1.41
CA GLY A 368 17.81 -6.49 -1.65
C GLY A 368 18.55 -5.43 -0.83
N TRP A 369 19.05 -5.78 0.37
CA TRP A 369 19.66 -4.82 1.28
C TRP A 369 20.92 -4.16 0.73
N LYS A 370 21.70 -4.90 -0.07
CA LYS A 370 22.94 -4.37 -0.68
C LYS A 370 22.69 -3.14 -1.56
N TYR A 371 21.52 -3.05 -2.18
CA TYR A 371 21.14 -1.93 -3.04
C TYR A 371 20.89 -0.66 -2.23
N LEU A 372 20.19 -0.75 -1.09
CA LEU A 372 20.01 0.39 -0.16
C LEU A 372 21.37 0.91 0.34
N VAL A 373 22.23 0.02 0.84
CA VAL A 373 23.57 0.37 1.32
C VAL A 373 24.40 1.08 0.23
N ASN A 374 24.28 0.64 -1.02
CA ASN A 374 25.02 1.22 -2.14
C ASN A 374 24.44 2.56 -2.60
N MET A 375 23.11 2.75 -2.57
CA MET A 375 22.47 4.04 -2.86
C MET A 375 22.82 5.08 -1.80
N ASP A 376 22.63 4.77 -0.52
CA ASP A 376 22.89 5.71 0.57
C ASP A 376 24.39 6.06 0.68
N LYS A 377 25.30 5.19 0.22
CA LYS A 377 26.73 5.54 0.05
C LYS A 377 26.95 6.56 -1.06
N LYS A 378 26.27 6.42 -2.21
CA LYS A 378 26.34 7.38 -3.32
C LYS A 378 25.73 8.73 -2.92
N GLU A 379 24.57 8.72 -2.26
CA GLU A 379 23.89 9.92 -1.76
C GLU A 379 24.82 10.72 -0.83
N ARG A 380 25.39 10.07 0.20
CA ARG A 380 26.38 10.70 1.11
C ARG A 380 27.64 11.19 0.40
N GLN A 381 28.14 10.48 -0.62
CA GLN A 381 29.31 10.91 -1.39
C GLN A 381 29.01 12.18 -2.20
N VAL A 382 27.84 12.26 -2.84
CA VAL A 382 27.36 13.44 -3.58
C VAL A 382 27.19 14.64 -2.65
N GLU A 383 26.64 14.44 -1.45
CA GLU A 383 26.52 15.49 -0.43
C GLU A 383 27.89 16.03 0.01
N ILE A 384 28.87 15.15 0.27
CA ILE A 384 30.24 15.55 0.64
C ILE A 384 30.90 16.33 -0.50
N GLU A 385 30.75 15.89 -1.74
CA GLU A 385 31.30 16.58 -2.92
C GLU A 385 30.64 17.95 -3.14
N ALA A 386 29.32 18.06 -2.98
CA ALA A 386 28.61 19.33 -3.06
C ALA A 386 29.02 20.30 -1.94
N GLN A 387 29.19 19.82 -0.70
CA GLN A 387 29.69 20.62 0.42
C GLN A 387 31.13 21.09 0.20
N ALA A 388 32.00 20.23 -0.32
CA ALA A 388 33.38 20.59 -0.66
C ALA A 388 33.43 21.65 -1.77
N GLN A 389 32.62 21.50 -2.82
CA GLN A 389 32.50 22.50 -3.89
C GLN A 389 31.98 23.85 -3.37
N ALA A 390 30.95 23.85 -2.50
CA ALA A 390 30.45 25.07 -1.88
C ALA A 390 31.50 25.76 -1.00
N GLN A 391 32.30 25.02 -0.22
CA GLN A 391 33.38 25.58 0.59
C GLN A 391 34.53 26.16 -0.25
N VAL A 392 34.86 25.54 -1.38
CA VAL A 392 35.82 26.10 -2.34
C VAL A 392 35.29 27.41 -2.94
N GLN A 393 34.00 27.45 -3.32
CA GLN A 393 33.37 28.66 -3.85
C GLN A 393 33.43 29.83 -2.85
N THR A 394 33.14 29.61 -1.57
CA THR A 394 33.19 30.65 -0.52
C THR A 394 34.60 31.16 -0.21
N ASN A 395 35.63 30.32 -0.42
CA ASN A 395 37.02 30.70 -0.20
C ASN A 395 37.62 31.51 -1.36
N VAL A 396 37.02 31.45 -2.56
CA VAL A 396 37.41 32.30 -3.71
C VAL A 396 36.80 33.70 -3.58
N ASP A 397 35.56 33.81 -3.11
CA ASP A 397 34.83 35.10 -2.99
C ASP A 397 35.31 35.98 -1.82
N SER A 398 36.13 35.44 -0.92
CA SER A 398 36.72 36.17 0.22
C SER A 398 38.17 36.63 -0.02
N GLY A 399 38.75 36.32 -1.18
CA GLY A 399 40.17 36.51 -1.50
C GLY A 399 40.56 37.88 -2.09
N THR A 400 40.27 38.99 -1.41
CA THR A 400 40.92 40.29 -1.70
C THR A 400 41.96 40.67 -0.65
N GLU A 401 43.04 39.88 -0.58
CA GLU A 401 44.22 40.29 0.19
C GLU A 401 45.01 41.38 -0.54
N THR A 402 45.30 42.48 0.18
CA THR A 402 46.25 43.50 -0.26
C THR A 402 47.63 43.16 0.29
N PRO A 403 48.70 43.19 -0.52
CA PRO A 403 50.01 42.79 -0.06
C PRO A 403 50.61 43.88 0.84
N LYS A 404 50.81 43.55 2.12
CA LYS A 404 51.72 44.30 2.99
C LYS A 404 53.10 43.68 2.95
N THR A 405 54.05 44.45 2.43
CA THR A 405 55.48 44.23 2.66
C THR A 405 55.84 44.66 4.07
N ASP A 406 56.46 43.79 4.85
CA ASP A 406 57.37 44.22 5.92
C ASP A 406 58.59 43.31 5.93
N SER A 407 59.76 43.94 5.94
CA SER A 407 61.06 43.32 6.15
C SER A 407 61.33 43.18 7.63
N ASP A 408 61.94 42.07 8.06
CA ASP A 408 63.18 42.12 8.86
C ASP A 408 63.79 40.73 9.06
N VAL A 409 65.10 40.71 9.28
CA VAL A 409 65.94 39.51 9.48
C VAL A 409 66.84 39.72 10.73
N PRO A 410 67.65 38.74 11.19
CA PRO A 410 67.38 38.00 12.42
C PRO A 410 68.35 38.32 13.57
N THR A 411 68.12 37.72 14.75
CA THR A 411 69.13 37.63 15.82
C THR A 411 69.20 36.23 16.44
N GLU A 412 70.44 35.76 16.64
CA GLU A 412 70.79 34.43 17.17
C GLU A 412 71.01 34.42 18.70
N ASN A 413 71.38 33.23 19.20
CA ASN A 413 71.97 32.88 20.51
C ASN A 413 71.01 32.59 21.68
N SER A 414 71.28 31.63 22.61
CA SER A 414 72.21 30.48 22.62
C SER A 414 72.03 29.64 23.91
N ASN A 415 72.22 28.31 23.83
CA ASN A 415 72.64 27.36 24.90
C ASN A 415 72.02 27.36 26.33
N GLY A 416 71.71 26.16 26.85
CA GLY A 416 71.42 25.92 28.27
C GLY A 416 71.27 24.44 28.68
N ASP A 417 72.13 23.95 29.58
CA ASP A 417 72.40 22.53 29.88
C ASP A 417 71.33 21.65 30.59
N VAL A 418 71.30 20.38 30.14
CA VAL A 418 71.33 19.11 30.90
C VAL A 418 70.71 19.02 32.32
N LYS A 419 69.82 18.03 32.51
CA LYS A 419 69.83 17.15 33.72
C LYS A 419 69.13 15.79 33.52
N ARG A 420 69.88 14.69 33.73
CA ARG A 420 69.33 13.32 33.87
C ARG A 420 68.80 13.11 35.29
N ARG A 421 67.60 12.53 35.45
CA ARG A 421 67.17 11.82 36.68
C ARG A 421 66.25 10.65 36.35
N PHE A 422 66.62 9.45 36.83
CA PHE A 422 65.76 8.26 36.82
C PHE A 422 64.63 8.38 37.84
N PRO A 423 63.41 7.88 37.54
CA PRO A 423 62.43 7.50 38.56
C PRO A 423 62.32 5.98 38.74
N LYS A 424 62.13 5.55 39.98
CA LYS A 424 61.89 4.15 40.39
C LYS A 424 60.44 3.73 40.11
N LYS A 425 60.20 2.41 40.08
CA LYS A 425 58.86 1.81 40.04
C LYS A 425 57.98 2.29 41.21
N SER A 426 56.75 2.72 40.94
CA SER A 426 55.67 2.78 41.93
C SER A 426 54.31 2.48 41.30
N LYS A 427 53.73 1.36 41.76
CA LYS A 427 52.32 0.91 41.79
C LYS A 427 51.27 1.59 40.87
N GLN A 428 50.54 0.74 40.14
CA GLN A 428 49.29 1.07 39.45
C GLN A 428 48.22 1.68 40.38
N PRO A 429 47.41 2.58 39.83
CA PRO A 429 45.96 2.60 40.01
C PRO A 429 45.29 2.00 38.76
N GLN A 430 44.26 1.18 38.96
CA GLN A 430 43.45 0.65 37.85
C GLN A 430 42.70 1.77 37.14
N GLN A 431 43.03 2.08 35.89
CA GLN A 431 42.09 2.78 35.01
C GLN A 431 41.05 1.80 34.51
N GLN A 432 39.83 1.90 35.06
CA GLN A 432 38.64 1.35 34.42
C GLN A 432 38.48 2.04 33.06
N SER A 433 38.85 1.33 31.98
CA SER A 433 38.52 1.77 30.63
C SER A 433 37.01 1.61 30.43
N SER A 434 36.26 2.68 30.69
CA SER A 434 34.87 2.77 30.29
C SER A 434 34.81 2.77 28.76
N LYS A 435 34.68 1.57 28.18
CA LYS A 435 34.28 1.38 26.79
C LYS A 435 32.88 1.97 26.61
N LYS A 436 32.80 3.30 26.40
CA LYS A 436 31.69 3.91 25.68
C LYS A 436 31.62 3.17 24.36
N SER A 437 30.61 2.32 24.19
CA SER A 437 30.35 1.72 22.89
C SER A 437 30.02 2.86 21.94
N GLN A 438 30.93 3.14 21.01
CA GLN A 438 30.59 3.93 19.83
C GLN A 438 29.46 3.15 19.15
N LYS A 439 28.26 3.74 19.20
CA LYS A 439 27.07 3.19 18.56
C LYS A 439 27.37 3.16 17.07
N LYS A 440 27.65 1.97 16.51
CA LYS A 440 27.91 1.80 15.08
C LYS A 440 26.76 2.47 14.33
N GLU A 441 27.10 3.43 13.48
CA GLU A 441 26.12 4.16 12.69
C GLU A 441 25.42 3.21 11.72
N SER A 442 24.17 3.53 11.37
CA SER A 442 23.39 2.67 10.48
C SER A 442 23.96 2.75 9.06
N GLU A 443 24.14 1.59 8.43
CA GLU A 443 24.66 1.51 7.06
C GLU A 443 23.64 2.06 6.04
N VAL A 444 22.34 1.93 6.36
CA VAL A 444 21.20 2.51 5.64
C VAL A 444 20.58 3.64 6.48
N ILE A 445 20.14 4.71 5.82
CA ILE A 445 19.56 5.90 6.44
C ILE A 445 18.19 5.55 7.05
N GLU A 446 18.01 5.92 8.32
CA GLU A 446 16.77 5.72 9.09
C GLU A 446 16.06 7.07 9.21
N ARG A 447 15.00 7.27 8.42
CA ARG A 447 14.24 8.54 8.38
C ARG A 447 13.43 8.79 9.65
N PHE A 448 12.97 7.73 10.31
CA PHE A 448 12.14 7.79 11.51
C PHE A 448 12.84 7.14 12.69
N LYS A 449 12.52 7.61 13.90
CA LYS A 449 13.03 7.01 15.14
C LYS A 449 12.34 5.66 15.36
N THR A 450 13.11 4.57 15.25
CA THR A 450 12.60 3.21 15.49
C THR A 450 12.97 2.70 16.88
N VAL A 451 12.00 2.19 17.65
CA VAL A 451 12.16 1.73 19.03
C VAL A 451 11.52 0.36 19.25
N LYS A 452 11.85 -0.34 20.34
CA LYS A 452 11.09 -1.54 20.73
C LYS A 452 9.67 -1.14 21.15
N LYS A 453 8.68 -2.02 20.93
CA LYS A 453 7.26 -1.78 21.31
C LYS A 453 7.07 -1.39 22.78
N GLU A 454 7.84 -1.99 23.69
CA GLU A 454 7.79 -1.67 25.14
C GLU A 454 8.45 -0.32 25.50
N LYS A 455 8.98 0.38 24.49
CA LYS A 455 9.61 1.71 24.59
C LYS A 455 9.07 2.64 23.49
N TRP A 456 7.90 2.33 22.95
CA TRP A 456 7.23 3.19 21.98
C TRP A 456 6.91 4.55 22.60
N VAL A 457 6.99 5.58 21.78
CA VAL A 457 6.61 6.95 22.09
C VAL A 457 6.04 7.58 20.82
N GLU A 458 5.21 8.60 20.97
CA GLU A 458 4.57 9.28 19.85
C GLU A 458 5.58 9.68 18.76
N GLY A 459 5.17 9.52 17.49
CA GLY A 459 6.00 9.75 16.31
C GLY A 459 7.01 8.64 15.98
N ALA A 460 7.33 7.73 16.90
CA ALA A 460 8.28 6.64 16.66
C ALA A 460 7.66 5.46 15.90
N MET A 461 8.49 4.75 15.12
CA MET A 461 8.17 3.44 14.54
C MET A 461 8.49 2.30 15.52
N VAL A 462 7.85 1.15 15.33
CA VAL A 462 8.13 -0.07 16.10
C VAL A 462 9.11 -0.98 15.35
N LYS A 463 10.20 -1.36 16.02
CA LYS A 463 11.19 -2.31 15.49
C LYS A 463 10.54 -3.65 15.17
N GLY A 464 10.63 -4.08 13.91
CA GLY A 464 10.09 -5.36 13.44
C GLY A 464 8.66 -5.28 12.91
N ARG A 465 8.00 -4.11 13.01
CA ARG A 465 6.72 -3.82 12.35
C ARG A 465 7.02 -2.98 11.11
N ASN A 466 6.83 -3.55 9.93
CA ASN A 466 6.95 -2.79 8.69
C ASN A 466 5.78 -1.79 8.58
N GLU A 467 5.99 -0.66 7.92
CA GLU A 467 5.00 0.42 7.80
C GLU A 467 5.02 0.98 6.37
N PRO A 468 3.90 1.57 5.86
CA PRO A 468 3.85 2.12 4.50
C PRO A 468 4.90 3.20 4.21
N CYS A 469 5.44 3.85 5.25
CA CYS A 469 6.51 4.82 5.10
C CYS A 469 7.84 4.21 4.61
N LEU A 470 7.98 2.88 4.60
CA LEU A 470 9.13 2.14 4.07
C LEU A 470 8.96 1.72 2.59
N ILE A 471 7.89 2.15 1.92
CA ILE A 471 7.71 1.95 0.47
C ILE A 471 8.79 2.65 -0.36
N ASP A 472 9.43 3.69 0.18
CA ASP A 472 10.58 4.35 -0.42
C ASP A 472 11.78 3.40 -0.59
N ARG A 473 12.00 2.49 0.37
CA ARG A 473 13.00 1.43 0.29
C ARG A 473 12.68 0.45 -0.83
N VAL A 474 11.40 0.10 -1.01
CA VAL A 474 10.95 -0.78 -2.10
C VAL A 474 11.27 -0.14 -3.45
N ALA A 475 10.89 1.13 -3.66
CA ALA A 475 11.19 1.86 -4.89
C ALA A 475 12.70 2.02 -5.13
N LYS A 476 13.50 2.37 -4.10
CA LYS A 476 14.97 2.44 -4.18
C LYS A 476 15.58 1.11 -4.65
N ILE A 477 15.18 -0.02 -4.06
CA ILE A 477 15.71 -1.35 -4.43
C ILE A 477 15.33 -1.71 -5.87
N VAL A 478 14.06 -1.53 -6.25
CA VAL A 478 13.61 -1.83 -7.62
C VAL A 478 14.38 -0.98 -8.64
N ALA A 479 14.53 0.32 -8.42
CA ALA A 479 15.29 1.22 -9.30
C ALA A 479 16.74 0.75 -9.47
N ALA A 480 17.41 0.43 -8.36
CA ALA A 480 18.80 -0.01 -8.35
C ALA A 480 19.04 -1.41 -8.97
N ILE A 481 18.09 -2.35 -8.83
CA ILE A 481 18.13 -3.66 -9.50
C ILE A 481 17.98 -3.49 -11.01
N LYS A 482 17.09 -2.60 -11.45
CA LYS A 482 16.72 -2.42 -12.86
C LYS A 482 17.64 -1.46 -13.62
N GLY A 483 18.45 -0.67 -12.92
CA GLY A 483 19.34 0.33 -13.54
C GLY A 483 18.62 1.58 -14.04
N VAL A 484 17.47 1.91 -13.45
CA VAL A 484 16.65 3.09 -13.78
C VAL A 484 16.61 4.06 -12.58
N THR A 485 16.03 5.24 -12.76
CA THR A 485 15.81 6.20 -11.67
C THR A 485 14.69 5.77 -10.73
N VAL A 486 14.69 6.31 -9.51
CA VAL A 486 13.57 6.15 -8.56
C VAL A 486 12.30 6.80 -9.13
N GLU A 487 12.44 7.94 -9.82
CA GLU A 487 11.34 8.62 -10.52
C GLU A 487 10.64 7.71 -11.54
N GLU A 488 11.38 7.05 -12.44
CA GLU A 488 10.81 6.10 -13.41
C GLU A 488 10.05 4.95 -12.74
N VAL A 489 10.53 4.45 -11.60
CA VAL A 489 9.84 3.41 -10.82
C VAL A 489 8.55 3.93 -10.18
N CYS A 490 8.62 5.08 -9.52
CA CYS A 490 7.47 5.70 -8.86
C CYS A 490 6.36 6.05 -9.87
N GLU A 491 6.72 6.71 -10.97
CA GLU A 491 5.77 7.14 -11.99
C GLU A 491 5.16 5.96 -12.75
N ALA A 492 5.94 4.92 -13.06
CA ALA A 492 5.42 3.70 -13.65
C ALA A 492 4.44 2.98 -12.71
N ALA A 493 4.83 2.77 -11.44
CA ALA A 493 3.97 2.14 -10.45
C ALA A 493 2.69 2.95 -10.19
N TRP A 494 2.79 4.29 -10.09
CA TRP A 494 1.65 5.19 -9.93
C TRP A 494 0.68 5.11 -11.11
N ALA A 495 1.19 5.21 -12.34
CA ALA A 495 0.38 5.15 -13.56
C ALA A 495 -0.31 3.79 -13.74
N ASN A 496 0.39 2.69 -13.43
CA ASN A 496 -0.18 1.35 -13.48
C ASN A 496 -1.31 1.18 -12.43
N THR A 497 -1.06 1.63 -11.20
CA THR A 497 -1.98 1.47 -10.08
C THR A 497 -3.26 2.27 -10.27
N THR A 498 -3.16 3.55 -10.65
CA THR A 498 -4.31 4.44 -10.92
C THR A 498 -5.12 4.01 -12.15
N LYS A 499 -4.48 3.39 -13.15
CA LYS A 499 -5.15 2.82 -14.33
C LYS A 499 -6.03 1.61 -13.98
N VAL A 500 -5.58 0.76 -13.05
CA VAL A 500 -6.29 -0.45 -12.62
C VAL A 500 -7.38 -0.08 -11.60
N PHE A 501 -6.98 0.49 -10.46
CA PHE A 501 -7.83 0.89 -9.36
C PHE A 501 -8.28 2.36 -9.56
N ARG A 502 -9.50 2.55 -10.07
CA ARG A 502 -10.05 3.90 -10.34
C ARG A 502 -10.39 4.62 -9.03
N GLY A 503 -10.28 5.95 -9.03
CA GLY A 503 -10.51 6.78 -7.84
C GLY A 503 -9.28 6.89 -6.93
N LEU A 504 -8.12 6.42 -7.39
CA LEU A 504 -6.82 6.67 -6.76
C LEU A 504 -6.06 7.82 -7.43
N ASP A 505 -6.60 8.39 -8.50
CA ASP A 505 -6.09 9.59 -9.16
C ASP A 505 -6.23 10.83 -8.25
N ASP A 506 -5.22 11.70 -8.31
CA ASP A 506 -5.28 13.01 -7.66
C ASP A 506 -6.05 13.97 -8.58
N SER A 507 -7.33 14.19 -8.27
CA SER A 507 -8.28 15.04 -9.01
C SER A 507 -8.08 16.53 -8.83
#